data_AF-A0A3Q9FQH4-F1
#
_entry.id   AF-A0A3Q9FQH4-F1
#
_cell.length_a   1.000
_cell.length_b   1.000
_cell.length_c   1.000
_cell.angle_alpha   90.00
_cell.angle_beta   90.00
_cell.angle_gamma   90.00
#
_symmetry.space_group_name_H-M   'P 1'
#
loop_
_entity.id
_entity.type
_entity.pdbx_description
1 polymer ?
#
loop_
_entity_poly.entity_id
_entity_poly.type
_entity_poly.pdbx_seq_one_letter_code
_entity_poly.pdbx_strand_id
1 'polypeptide(L)'
;MFDQVYQNMTLSGKSSSTFQNYIRTIASISLYFKKIPLELSDDQINDYLLLLKEKQNTSYTIFKHYVYALRYVFRLSDRDDRAIQLPYLKRKDVYSSFQGDLEYP
;
A
#
# COMPACT_ATOMS: atom_id res chain seq x y z
N MET A 1 11.94 -4.62 -13.87
CA MET A 1 11.15 -4.14 -12.71
C MET A 1 10.73 -5.27 -11.79
N PHE A 2 10.00 -6.30 -12.24
CA PHE A 2 9.54 -7.39 -11.36
C PHE A 2 10.67 -8.16 -10.66
N ASP A 3 11.73 -8.51 -11.39
CA ASP A 3 12.88 -9.21 -10.82
C ASP A 3 13.64 -8.37 -9.78
N GLN A 4 13.71 -7.06 -9.99
CA GLN A 4 14.35 -6.13 -9.03
C GLN A 4 13.54 -6.00 -7.75
N VAL A 5 12.20 -5.94 -7.83
CA VAL A 5 11.32 -5.95 -6.65
C VAL A 5 11.46 -7.28 -5.89
N TYR A 6 11.51 -8.40 -6.61
CA TYR A 6 11.69 -9.72 -6.01
C TYR A 6 13.04 -9.86 -5.30
N GLN A 7 14.14 -9.50 -5.96
CA GLN A 7 15.49 -9.52 -5.39
C GLN A 7 15.58 -8.63 -4.15
N ASN A 8 15.15 -7.36 -4.24
CA ASN A 8 15.24 -6.44 -3.11
C ASN A 8 14.34 -6.86 -1.93
N MET A 9 13.14 -7.39 -2.16
CA MET A 9 12.27 -7.84 -1.08
C MET A 9 12.77 -9.12 -0.40
N THR A 10 13.39 -10.02 -1.18
CA THR A 10 14.04 -11.23 -0.67
C THR A 10 15.27 -10.87 0.18
N LEU A 11 16.11 -9.96 -0.30
CA LEU A 11 17.28 -9.45 0.42
C LEU A 11 16.90 -8.65 1.69
N SER A 12 15.75 -7.97 1.68
CA SER A 12 15.24 -7.21 2.83
C SER A 12 14.57 -8.08 3.92
N GLY A 13 14.58 -9.41 3.78
CA GLY A 13 14.00 -10.33 4.77
C GLY A 13 12.47 -10.21 4.92
N LYS A 14 11.76 -9.66 3.93
CA LYS A 14 10.29 -9.54 3.99
C LYS A 14 9.63 -10.87 3.70
N SER A 15 8.48 -11.12 4.32
CA SER A 15 7.72 -12.35 4.10
C SER A 15 7.27 -12.50 2.64
N SER A 16 7.21 -13.74 2.15
CA SER A 16 6.68 -14.07 0.83
C SER A 16 5.25 -13.55 0.63
N SER A 17 4.42 -13.58 1.68
CA SER A 17 3.07 -13.01 1.67
C SER A 17 3.06 -11.50 1.41
N THR A 18 4.03 -10.75 1.94
CA THR A 18 4.16 -9.30 1.69
C THR A 18 4.53 -9.04 0.24
N PHE A 19 5.48 -9.81 -0.29
CA PHE A 19 5.86 -9.74 -1.70
C PHE A 19 4.67 -10.00 -2.62
N GLN A 20 3.93 -11.09 -2.39
CA GLN A 20 2.76 -11.43 -3.21
C GLN A 20 1.68 -10.34 -3.17
N ASN A 21 1.44 -9.74 -2.00
CA ASN A 21 0.50 -8.63 -1.88
C ASN A 21 0.98 -7.37 -2.64
N TYR A 22 2.29 -7.09 -2.64
CA TYR A 22 2.85 -5.95 -3.37
C TYR A 22 2.78 -6.18 -4.88
N ILE A 23 3.11 -7.37 -5.37
CA ILE A 23 3.01 -7.70 -6.80
C ILE A 23 1.57 -7.63 -7.27
N ARG A 24 0.62 -8.22 -6.53
CA ARG A 24 -0.81 -8.15 -6.88
C ARG A 24 -1.27 -6.71 -7.03
N THR A 25 -0.88 -5.87 -6.08
CA THR A 25 -1.18 -4.43 -6.09
C THR A 25 -0.63 -3.74 -7.34
N ILE A 26 0.67 -3.92 -7.61
CA ILE A 26 1.37 -3.31 -8.74
C ILE A 26 0.73 -3.75 -10.06
N ALA A 27 0.39 -5.03 -10.17
CA ALA A 27 -0.31 -5.57 -11.33
C ALA A 27 -1.71 -4.95 -11.47
N SER A 28 -2.48 -4.83 -10.40
CA SER A 28 -3.83 -4.25 -10.44
C SER A 28 -3.85 -2.81 -10.92
N ILE A 29 -2.99 -1.93 -10.40
CA ILE A 29 -2.92 -0.54 -10.86
C ILE A 29 -2.39 -0.45 -12.29
N SER A 30 -1.42 -1.30 -12.66
CA SER A 30 -0.86 -1.31 -14.01
C SER A 30 -1.87 -1.77 -15.05
N LEU A 31 -2.70 -2.76 -14.71
CA LEU A 31 -3.78 -3.26 -15.57
C LEU A 31 -4.88 -2.21 -15.76
N TYR A 32 -5.17 -1.42 -14.71
CA TYR A 32 -6.19 -0.37 -14.74
C TYR A 32 -5.80 0.77 -15.70
N PHE A 33 -4.57 1.27 -15.61
CA PHE A 33 -4.11 2.38 -16.45
C PHE A 33 -3.37 1.98 -17.72
N LYS A 34 -3.12 0.67 -17.92
CA LYS A 34 -2.28 0.13 -19.01
C LYS A 34 -0.87 0.74 -19.05
N LYS A 35 -0.35 1.11 -17.88
CA LYS A 35 0.94 1.78 -17.69
C LYS A 35 1.63 1.24 -16.45
N ILE A 36 2.95 1.34 -16.37
CA ILE A 36 3.65 0.98 -15.13
C ILE A 36 3.42 2.07 -14.07
N PRO A 37 3.45 1.75 -12.76
CA PRO A 37 3.13 2.72 -11.71
C PRO A 37 4.05 3.95 -11.71
N LEU A 38 5.27 3.80 -12.21
CA LEU A 38 6.28 4.87 -12.32
C LEU A 38 5.94 5.93 -13.38
N GLU A 39 5.13 5.57 -14.38
CA GLU A 39 4.69 6.46 -15.46
C GLU A 39 3.37 7.17 -15.14
N LEU A 40 2.71 6.79 -14.04
CA LEU A 40 1.49 7.45 -13.60
C LEU A 40 1.83 8.80 -12.98
N SER A 41 0.99 9.79 -13.19
CA SER A 41 1.03 11.06 -12.44
C SER A 41 0.51 10.86 -11.01
N ASP A 42 0.81 11.80 -10.11
CA ASP A 42 0.34 11.73 -8.72
C ASP A 42 -1.19 11.79 -8.65
N ASP A 43 -1.82 12.58 -9.52
CA ASP A 43 -3.28 12.67 -9.63
C ASP A 43 -3.90 11.32 -10.01
N GLN A 44 -3.36 10.64 -11.02
CA GLN A 44 -3.84 9.30 -11.42
C GLN A 44 -3.73 8.27 -10.28
N ILE A 45 -2.67 8.35 -9.49
CA ILE A 45 -2.48 7.46 -8.35
C ILE A 45 -3.49 7.79 -7.25
N ASN A 46 -3.71 9.08 -6.97
CA ASN A 46 -4.66 9.54 -5.97
C ASN A 46 -6.11 9.17 -6.35
N ASP A 47 -6.50 9.37 -7.60
CA ASP A 47 -7.81 8.98 -8.14
C ASP A 47 -8.04 7.48 -7.98
N TYR A 48 -7.02 6.67 -8.27
CA TYR A 48 -7.11 5.23 -8.11
C TYR A 48 -7.20 4.80 -6.65
N LEU A 49 -6.45 5.45 -5.75
CA LEU A 49 -6.56 5.19 -4.31
C LEU A 49 -7.94 5.61 -3.77
N LEU A 50 -8.52 6.70 -4.28
CA LEU A 50 -9.87 7.12 -3.94
C LEU A 50 -10.91 6.08 -4.41
N LEU A 51 -10.82 5.63 -5.66
CA LEU A 51 -11.66 4.56 -6.21
C LEU A 51 -11.59 3.29 -5.35
N LEU A 52 -10.39 2.89 -4.91
CA LEU A 52 -10.22 1.73 -4.04
C LEU A 52 -10.88 1.93 -2.68
N LYS A 53 -10.85 3.15 -2.13
CA LYS A 53 -11.47 3.48 -0.85
C LYS A 53 -12.99 3.49 -0.92
N GLU A 54 -13.55 3.93 -2.06
CA GLU A 54 -15.00 3.94 -2.31
C GLU A 54 -15.57 2.55 -2.60
N LYS A 55 -14.76 1.66 -3.15
CA LYS A 55 -15.14 0.27 -3.38
C LYS A 55 -15.40 -0.43 -2.05
N GLN A 56 -16.67 -0.73 -1.75
CA GLN A 56 -17.14 -1.30 -0.48
C GLN A 56 -16.41 -2.58 -0.03
N ASN A 57 -15.76 -3.31 -0.95
CA ASN A 57 -15.02 -4.54 -0.65
C ASN A 57 -13.53 -4.37 -0.35
N THR A 58 -13.00 -3.14 -0.34
CA THR A 58 -11.58 -2.92 -0.02
C THR A 58 -11.40 -2.81 1.49
N SER A 59 -10.83 -3.85 2.10
CA SER A 59 -10.47 -3.79 3.53
C SER A 59 -9.33 -2.79 3.76
N TYR A 60 -9.26 -2.25 4.98
CA TYR A 60 -8.20 -1.33 5.38
C TYR A 60 -6.80 -1.95 5.23
N THR A 61 -6.66 -3.27 5.46
CA THR A 61 -5.41 -4.01 5.25
C THR A 61 -5.03 -4.06 3.78
N ILE A 62 -5.99 -4.30 2.88
CA ILE A 62 -5.74 -4.27 1.43
C ILE A 62 -5.31 -2.86 1.01
N PHE A 63 -6.03 -1.82 1.46
CA PHE A 63 -5.69 -0.44 1.16
C PHE A 63 -4.27 -0.07 1.63
N LYS A 64 -3.84 -0.55 2.81
CA LYS A 64 -2.46 -0.40 3.28
C LYS A 64 -1.46 -1.03 2.32
N HIS A 65 -1.70 -2.25 1.86
CA HIS A 65 -0.81 -2.90 0.89
C HIS A 65 -0.68 -2.08 -0.39
N TYR A 66 -1.76 -1.42 -0.84
CA TYR A 66 -1.70 -0.49 -1.97
C TYR A 66 -0.72 0.65 -1.74
N VAL A 67 -0.91 1.40 -0.66
CA VAL A 67 -0.07 2.56 -0.34
C VAL A 67 1.39 2.17 -0.12
N TYR A 68 1.65 1.09 0.63
CA TYR A 68 3.02 0.67 0.92
C TYR A 68 3.76 0.09 -0.29
N ALA A 69 3.07 -0.67 -1.15
CA ALA A 69 3.67 -1.20 -2.37
C ALA A 69 4.04 -0.07 -3.33
N LEU A 70 3.16 0.93 -3.51
CA LEU A 70 3.45 2.10 -4.31
C LEU A 70 4.66 2.87 -3.76
N ARG A 71 4.68 3.16 -2.45
CA ARG A 71 5.84 3.78 -1.80
C ARG A 71 7.12 2.99 -2.04
N TYR A 72 7.07 1.67 -1.97
CA TYR A 72 8.23 0.82 -2.18
C TYR A 72 8.77 0.90 -3.62
N VAL A 73 7.87 0.90 -4.62
CA VAL A 73 8.26 1.03 -6.03
C VAL A 73 8.88 2.40 -6.33
N PHE A 74 8.34 3.48 -5.76
CA PHE A 74 8.91 4.81 -5.93
C PHE A 74 10.30 4.94 -5.29
N ARG A 75 10.49 4.42 -4.08
CA ARG A 75 11.81 4.37 -3.41
C ARG A 75 12.84 3.58 -4.21
N LEU A 76 12.45 2.42 -4.76
CA LEU A 76 13.35 1.60 -5.58
C LEU A 76 13.79 2.28 -6.89
N SER A 77 13.11 3.34 -7.30
CA SER A 77 13.37 4.06 -8.55
C SER A 77 13.98 5.44 -8.30
N ASP A 78 14.55 5.66 -7.11
CA ASP A 78 15.13 6.93 -6.63
C ASP A 78 14.16 8.13 -6.73
N ARG A 79 12.85 7.88 -6.65
CA ARG A 79 11.78 8.91 -6.63
C ARG A 79 11.17 9.05 -5.24
N ASP A 80 12.04 9.35 -4.27
CA ASP A 80 11.64 9.52 -2.88
C ASP A 80 10.69 10.70 -2.65
N ASP A 81 10.79 11.73 -3.48
CA ASP A 81 9.89 12.89 -3.54
C ASP A 81 8.42 12.49 -3.72
N ARG A 82 8.15 11.51 -4.60
CA ARG A 82 6.80 11.01 -4.89
C ARG A 82 6.30 10.02 -3.83
N ALA A 83 7.19 9.30 -3.17
CA ALA A 83 6.82 8.39 -2.08
C ALA A 83 6.25 9.12 -0.85
N ILE A 84 6.64 10.39 -0.66
CA ILE A 84 6.22 11.26 0.45
C ILE A 84 4.79 11.80 0.25
N GLN A 85 4.35 12.02 -0.99
CA GLN A 85 3.02 12.58 -1.30
C GLN A 85 1.85 11.59 -1.13
N LEU A 86 2.14 10.28 -1.03
CA LEU A 86 1.10 9.27 -0.81
C LEU A 86 0.46 9.40 0.59
N PRO A 87 -0.86 9.18 0.72
CA PRO A 87 -1.62 9.49 1.93
C PRO A 87 -1.01 8.83 3.18
N TYR A 88 -0.85 9.64 4.23
CA TYR A 88 -0.37 9.16 5.53
C TYR A 88 -1.44 8.27 6.17
N LEU A 89 -1.20 6.96 6.17
CA LEU A 89 -2.04 6.01 6.90
C LEU A 89 -1.87 6.25 8.39
N LYS A 90 -2.80 6.99 9.02
CA LYS A 90 -2.91 7.05 10.49
C LYS A 90 -2.90 5.63 11.04
N ARG A 91 -1.94 5.31 11.90
CA ARG A 91 -1.99 4.11 12.73
C ARG A 91 -3.31 4.19 13.51
N LYS A 92 -4.18 3.19 13.38
CA LYS A 92 -5.20 2.99 14.41
C LYS A 92 -4.44 2.51 15.63
N ASP A 93 -4.38 3.33 16.67
CA ASP A 93 -3.94 2.90 17.99
C ASP A 93 -4.90 1.81 18.46
N VAL A 94 -4.35 0.65 18.78
CA VAL A 94 -5.09 -0.56 19.18
C VAL A 94 -5.61 -0.46 20.63
N TYR A 95 -5.63 0.73 21.24
CA TYR A 95 -5.95 0.91 22.66
C TYR A 95 -7.40 1.33 22.97
N SER A 96 -8.29 1.48 21.98
CA SER A 96 -9.67 1.94 22.24
C SER A 96 -10.70 0.81 22.49
N SER A 97 -10.28 -0.45 22.63
CA SER A 97 -11.20 -1.59 22.83
C SER A 97 -11.14 -2.24 24.22
N PHE A 98 -10.67 -1.53 25.25
CA PHE A 98 -10.80 -1.94 26.65
C PHE A 98 -11.36 -0.79 27.50
N GLN A 99 -12.60 -0.39 27.24
CA GLN A 99 -13.39 0.39 28.18
C GLN A 99 -14.80 -0.21 28.20
N GLY A 100 -14.93 -1.28 28.97
CA GLY A 100 -16.17 -2.01 29.19
C GLY A 100 -15.87 -3.10 30.21
N ASP A 101 -16.52 -2.99 31.36
CA ASP A 101 -16.75 -4.07 32.33
C ASP A 101 -15.65 -4.32 33.37
N LEU A 102 -15.43 -3.32 34.24
CA LEU A 102 -15.10 -3.57 35.65
C LEU A 102 -16.03 -2.72 36.53
N GLU A 103 -17.29 -3.10 36.55
CA GLU A 103 -18.18 -2.83 37.68
C GLU A 103 -17.91 -3.96 38.68
N TYR A 104 -17.22 -3.66 39.78
CA TYR A 104 -17.13 -4.55 40.92
C TYR A 104 -17.97 -3.96 42.07
N PRO A 105 -18.85 -4.76 42.71
CA PRO A 105 -19.51 -4.38 43.96
C PRO A 105 -18.52 -4.26 45.13
#